data_AF-A0A4Q7CR09-F1
#
_entry.id   AF-A0A4Q7CR09-F1
#
_cell.length_a   1.000
_cell.length_b   1.000
_cell.length_c   1.000
_cell.angle_alpha   90.00
_cell.angle_beta   90.00
_cell.angle_gamma   90.00
#
_symmetry.space_group_name_H-M   'P 1'
#
loop_
_entity.id
_entity.type
_entity.pdbx_description
1 polymer ?
#
loop_
_entity_poly.entity_id
_entity_poly.type
_entity_poly.pdbx_seq_one_letter_code
_entity_poly.pdbx_strand_id
1 'polypeptide(L)'
;MEASESYGPRDKKPVSINNNIVEYNDGTYKYQSRPKFNQTPKYIKIKHDYNIVEYNDGTFGYGARPATTKSEKKNDLLLKRAQQLQNAEQLVREFEKTHTINAHRKAQRAVNIVSFEYSVKKHVLQERIENVLKKGYVK
;
A
#
# COMPACT_ATOMS: atom_id res chain seq x y z
N MET A 1 -19.14 -55.89 63.65
CA MET A 1 -17.92 -55.11 63.90
C MET A 1 -17.58 -54.41 62.60
N GLU A 2 -17.46 -53.09 62.70
CA GLU A 2 -16.83 -52.12 61.78
C GLU A 2 -17.42 -51.86 60.40
N ALA A 3 -17.80 -50.59 60.24
CA ALA A 3 -18.38 -49.96 59.08
C ALA A 3 -17.29 -49.37 58.18
N SER A 4 -17.51 -49.47 56.86
CA SER A 4 -17.21 -48.46 55.86
C SER A 4 -15.85 -47.74 55.93
N GLU A 5 -14.83 -48.33 55.32
CA GLU A 5 -13.76 -47.55 54.69
C GLU A 5 -13.93 -47.59 53.16
N SER A 6 -15.06 -47.03 52.71
CA SER A 6 -15.24 -46.64 51.32
C SER A 6 -14.34 -45.44 51.02
N TYR A 7 -13.05 -45.67 50.89
CA TYR A 7 -12.13 -44.66 50.37
C TYR A 7 -12.20 -44.72 48.84
N GLY A 8 -12.72 -43.64 48.24
CA GLY A 8 -12.66 -43.41 46.80
C GLY A 8 -11.21 -43.45 46.27
N PRO A 9 -11.01 -43.27 44.95
CA PRO A 9 -9.70 -43.39 44.33
C PRO A 9 -8.63 -42.63 45.13
N ARG A 10 -7.68 -43.35 45.74
CA ARG A 10 -6.56 -42.71 46.43
C ARG A 10 -5.73 -42.01 45.37
N ASP A 11 -5.72 -40.68 45.39
CA ASP A 11 -4.84 -39.90 44.52
C ASP A 11 -3.40 -40.38 44.71
N LYS A 12 -2.80 -40.89 43.63
CA LYS A 12 -1.44 -41.41 43.66
C LYS A 12 -0.50 -40.27 44.04
N LYS A 13 0.35 -40.50 45.04
CA LYS A 13 1.37 -39.52 45.43
C LYS A 13 2.50 -39.51 44.39
N PRO A 14 2.84 -38.35 43.79
CA PRO A 14 3.92 -38.26 42.81
C PRO A 14 5.28 -38.50 43.47
N VAL A 15 6.19 -39.10 42.71
CA VAL A 15 7.57 -39.40 43.11
C VAL A 15 8.52 -38.34 42.59
N SER A 16 8.33 -37.95 41.33
CA SER A 16 9.15 -36.95 40.66
C SER A 16 8.28 -36.09 39.75
N ILE A 17 8.68 -34.83 39.57
CA ILE A 17 8.05 -33.93 38.59
C ILE A 17 9.19 -33.27 37.80
N ASN A 18 9.32 -33.63 36.52
CA ASN A 18 10.36 -33.11 35.62
C ASN A 18 9.77 -32.80 34.24
N ASN A 19 10.07 -31.64 33.65
CA ASN A 19 9.63 -31.28 32.29
C ASN A 19 8.12 -31.45 32.01
N ASN A 20 7.27 -31.06 32.97
CA ASN A 20 5.81 -31.26 32.94
C ASN A 20 5.35 -32.73 32.90
N ILE A 21 6.21 -33.66 33.33
CA ILE A 21 5.90 -35.08 33.49
C ILE A 21 5.89 -35.39 34.98
N VAL A 22 4.78 -35.94 35.46
CA VAL A 22 4.61 -36.41 36.83
C VAL A 22 4.71 -37.92 36.83
N GLU A 23 5.69 -38.46 37.56
CA GLU A 23 5.90 -39.90 37.71
C GLU A 23 5.37 -40.39 39.06
N TYR A 24 4.82 -41.60 39.08
CA TYR A 24 4.25 -42.23 40.27
C TYR A 24 5.05 -43.48 40.68
N ASN A 25 4.90 -43.90 41.94
CA ASN A 25 5.63 -45.05 42.51
C ASN A 25 5.37 -46.38 41.79
N ASP A 26 4.28 -46.47 41.04
CA ASP A 26 3.88 -47.65 40.27
C ASP A 26 4.37 -47.64 38.82
N GLY A 27 5.27 -46.71 38.48
CA GLY A 27 5.83 -46.57 37.12
C GLY A 27 4.90 -45.89 36.12
N THR A 28 3.72 -45.42 36.54
CA THR A 28 2.82 -44.64 35.68
C THR A 28 3.23 -43.17 35.60
N TYR A 29 2.89 -42.50 34.49
CA TYR A 29 3.20 -41.09 34.28
C TYR A 29 1.99 -40.27 33.81
N LYS A 30 1.99 -38.97 34.12
CA LYS A 30 0.97 -38.01 33.68
C LYS A 30 1.62 -36.72 33.17
N TYR A 31 1.17 -36.22 32.03
CA TYR A 31 1.60 -34.92 31.51
C TYR A 31 0.77 -33.79 32.13
N GLN A 32 1.45 -32.77 32.66
CA GLN A 32 0.83 -31.53 33.08
C GLN A 32 0.55 -30.62 31.88
N SER A 33 -0.38 -29.68 32.04
CA SER A 33 -0.64 -28.63 31.06
C SER A 33 0.65 -27.89 30.71
N ARG A 34 0.87 -27.64 29.42
CA ARG A 34 2.00 -26.82 28.96
C ARG A 34 1.91 -25.42 29.57
N PRO A 35 3.03 -24.80 29.97
CA PRO A 35 3.01 -23.44 30.48
C PRO A 35 2.43 -22.51 29.40
N LYS A 36 1.49 -21.64 29.77
CA LYS A 36 1.02 -20.56 28.90
C LYS A 36 1.95 -19.38 29.10
N PHE A 37 2.67 -18.99 28.06
CA PHE A 37 3.49 -17.78 28.12
C PHE A 37 2.58 -16.57 27.96
N ASN A 38 2.69 -15.58 28.84
CA ASN A 38 1.99 -14.31 28.69
C ASN A 38 2.57 -13.59 27.46
N GLN A 39 1.77 -13.43 26.41
CA GLN A 39 2.18 -12.63 25.27
C GLN A 39 2.30 -11.17 25.72
N THR A 40 3.42 -10.54 25.36
CA THR A 40 3.54 -9.08 25.50
C THR A 40 2.45 -8.42 24.65
N PRO A 41 1.76 -7.39 25.15
CA PRO A 41 0.74 -6.71 24.37
C PRO A 41 1.38 -6.10 23.12
N LYS A 42 0.73 -6.31 21.97
CA LYS A 42 1.18 -5.77 20.69
C LYS A 42 0.69 -4.34 20.53
N TYR A 43 1.60 -3.38 20.45
CA TYR A 43 1.29 -1.96 20.26
C TYR A 43 2.11 -1.35 19.12
N ILE A 44 1.56 -0.31 18.50
CA ILE A 44 2.23 0.42 17.42
C ILE A 44 3.40 1.19 18.02
N LYS A 45 4.61 0.87 17.58
CA LYS A 45 5.85 1.55 17.94
C LYS A 45 6.09 2.75 17.03
N ILE A 46 5.94 2.57 15.71
CA ILE A 46 6.16 3.62 14.70
C ILE A 46 5.05 3.57 13.65
N LYS A 47 4.58 4.73 13.20
CA LYS A 47 3.74 4.88 12.02
C LYS A 47 4.61 5.45 10.90
N HIS A 48 4.73 4.70 9.81
CA HIS A 48 5.48 5.07 8.62
C HIS A 48 4.56 5.65 7.55
N ASP A 49 5.16 6.19 6.49
CA ASP A 49 4.41 6.60 5.29
C ASP A 49 3.71 5.41 4.63
N TYR A 50 2.74 5.70 3.75
CA TYR A 50 2.00 4.69 2.98
C TYR A 50 1.21 3.67 3.83
N ASN A 51 0.69 4.10 4.98
CA ASN A 51 -0.11 3.28 5.89
C ASN A 51 0.65 2.06 6.46
N ILE A 52 1.97 2.16 6.63
CA ILE A 52 2.77 1.08 7.23
C ILE A 52 2.90 1.34 8.74
N VAL A 53 2.69 0.31 9.57
CA VAL A 53 2.87 0.38 11.02
C VAL A 53 3.88 -0.65 11.48
N GLU A 54 4.80 -0.24 12.35
CA GLU A 54 5.76 -1.13 13.00
C GLU A 54 5.32 -1.36 14.44
N TYR A 55 5.38 -2.62 14.87
CA TYR A 55 5.01 -3.02 16.22
C TYR A 55 6.24 -3.19 17.12
N ASN A 56 6.02 -3.21 18.43
CA ASN A 56 7.07 -3.39 19.43
C ASN A 56 7.82 -4.74 19.36
N ASP A 57 7.22 -5.74 18.72
CA ASP A 57 7.81 -7.06 18.46
C ASP A 57 8.66 -7.10 17.18
N GLY A 58 8.83 -5.97 16.48
CA GLY A 58 9.57 -5.86 15.22
C GLY A 58 8.80 -6.32 14.00
N THR A 59 7.54 -6.71 14.15
CA THR A 59 6.67 -7.04 13.01
C THR A 59 6.06 -5.79 12.38
N PHE A 60 5.62 -5.91 11.12
CA PHE A 60 5.00 -4.83 10.37
C PHE A 60 3.53 -5.15 10.06
N GLY A 61 2.69 -4.13 10.10
CA GLY A 61 1.31 -4.14 9.64
C GLY A 61 1.13 -3.17 8.47
N TYR A 62 0.24 -3.53 7.55
CA TYR A 62 -0.14 -2.68 6.42
C TYR A 62 -1.59 -2.26 6.61
N GLY A 63 -1.85 -0.96 6.59
CA GLY A 63 -3.18 -0.39 6.66
C GLY A 63 -3.95 -0.56 5.35
N ALA A 64 -5.20 -0.14 5.36
CA ALA A 64 -6.07 -0.26 4.18
C ALA A 64 -5.45 0.46 2.97
N ARG A 65 -5.41 -0.24 1.84
CA ARG A 65 -5.05 0.37 0.56
C ARG A 65 -6.08 1.45 0.22
N PRO A 66 -5.67 2.65 -0.25
CA PRO A 66 -6.62 3.67 -0.68
C PRO A 66 -7.58 3.09 -1.72
N ALA A 67 -8.87 3.07 -1.38
CA ALA A 67 -9.94 2.63 -2.25
C ALA A 67 -10.45 3.85 -3.02
N THR A 68 -10.16 3.90 -4.31
CA THR A 68 -10.70 4.93 -5.21
C THR A 68 -11.97 4.38 -5.87
N THR A 69 -13.09 5.10 -5.74
CA THR A 69 -14.35 4.69 -6.37
C THR A 69 -14.28 4.84 -7.90
N LYS A 70 -15.10 4.10 -8.65
CA LYS A 70 -15.09 4.16 -10.13
C LYS A 70 -15.44 5.56 -10.65
N SER A 71 -16.26 6.33 -9.93
CA SER A 71 -16.65 7.70 -10.26
C SER A 71 -15.50 8.69 -10.05
N GLU A 72 -14.78 8.60 -8.93
CA GLU A 72 -13.60 9.44 -8.66
C GLU A 72 -12.53 9.27 -9.74
N LYS A 73 -12.22 8.03 -10.12
CA LYS A 73 -11.25 7.74 -11.19
C LYS A 73 -11.61 8.41 -12.52
N LYS A 74 -12.90 8.48 -12.85
CA LYS A 74 -13.36 9.15 -14.08
C LYS A 74 -13.18 10.66 -13.97
N ASN A 75 -13.55 11.26 -12.83
CA ASN A 75 -13.38 12.70 -12.61
C ASN A 75 -11.90 13.11 -12.64
N ASP A 76 -11.02 12.33 -11.98
CA ASP A 76 -9.58 12.57 -11.99
C ASP A 76 -9.00 12.48 -13.40
N LEU A 77 -9.47 11.51 -14.19
CA LEU A 77 -9.04 11.33 -15.57
C LEU A 77 -9.48 12.49 -16.47
N LEU A 78 -10.72 12.96 -16.31
CA LEU A 78 -11.24 14.12 -17.04
C LEU A 78 -10.47 15.39 -16.68
N LEU A 79 -10.21 15.63 -15.39
CA LEU A 79 -9.41 16.76 -14.93
C LEU A 79 -7.99 16.73 -15.49
N LYS A 80 -7.34 15.56 -15.45
CA LYS A 80 -6.00 15.38 -15.99
C LYS A 80 -5.95 15.64 -17.50
N ARG A 81 -6.96 15.20 -18.25
CA ARG A 81 -7.06 15.46 -19.70
C ARG A 81 -7.28 16.93 -20.01
N ALA A 82 -8.14 17.60 -19.25
CA ALA A 82 -8.34 19.04 -19.39
C ALA A 82 -7.03 19.81 -19.10
N GLN A 83 -6.30 19.41 -18.07
CA GLN A 83 -5.01 20.02 -17.73
C GLN A 83 -3.94 19.78 -18.80
N GLN A 84 -3.91 18.59 -19.41
CA GLN A 84 -3.04 18.30 -20.57
C GLN A 84 -3.32 19.24 -21.74
N LEU A 85 -4.60 19.47 -22.06
CA LEU A 85 -4.99 20.39 -23.12
C LEU A 85 -4.55 21.83 -22.81
N GLN A 86 -4.83 22.32 -21.59
CA GLN A 86 -4.43 23.66 -21.16
C GLN A 86 -2.91 23.87 -21.21
N ASN A 87 -2.14 22.87 -20.77
CA ASN A 87 -0.68 22.90 -20.85
C ASN A 87 -0.19 22.95 -22.30
N ALA A 88 -0.78 22.14 -23.20
CA ALA A 88 -0.45 22.17 -24.62
C ALA A 88 -0.75 23.53 -25.26
N GLU A 89 -1.91 24.12 -24.98
CA GLU A 89 -2.28 25.46 -25.45
C GLU A 89 -1.27 26.53 -24.98
N GLN A 90 -0.84 26.47 -23.71
CA GLN A 90 0.14 27.41 -23.17
C GLN A 90 1.52 27.25 -23.82
N LEU A 91 2.01 26.02 -23.98
CA LEU A 91 3.32 25.74 -24.57
C LEU A 91 3.38 26.08 -26.06
N VAL A 92 2.29 25.86 -26.80
CA VAL A 92 2.18 26.30 -28.20
C VAL A 92 2.23 27.82 -28.29
N ARG A 93 1.51 28.53 -27.41
CA ARG A 93 1.57 30.00 -27.34
C ARG A 93 2.98 30.51 -26.99
N GLU A 94 3.69 29.83 -26.09
CA GLU A 94 5.07 30.16 -25.76
C GLU A 94 6.02 29.94 -26.95
N PHE A 95 5.80 28.85 -27.71
CA PHE A 95 6.58 28.57 -28.91
C PHE A 95 6.37 29.62 -30.01
N GLU A 96 5.13 30.06 -30.24
CA GLU A 96 4.81 31.17 -31.14
C GLU A 96 5.46 32.50 -30.74
N LYS A 97 5.73 32.70 -29.44
CA LYS A 97 6.38 33.92 -28.96
C LYS A 97 7.90 33.87 -29.08
N THR A 98 8.50 32.71 -28.80
CA THR A 98 9.96 32.55 -28.63
C THR A 98 10.66 31.98 -29.84
N HIS A 99 9.98 31.17 -30.66
CA HIS A 99 10.53 30.52 -31.85
C HIS A 99 11.80 29.67 -31.62
N THR A 100 12.03 29.19 -30.39
CA THR A 100 13.21 28.38 -30.05
C THR A 100 12.96 26.88 -30.23
N ILE A 101 14.03 26.12 -30.48
CA ILE A 101 13.97 24.64 -30.59
C ILE A 101 13.48 24.00 -29.29
N ASN A 102 13.88 24.54 -28.13
CA ASN A 102 13.46 24.02 -26.83
C ASN A 102 11.95 24.19 -26.63
N ALA A 103 11.40 25.36 -26.98
CA ALA A 103 9.97 25.60 -26.91
C ALA A 103 9.19 24.68 -27.88
N HIS A 104 9.70 24.47 -29.09
CA HIS A 104 9.11 23.52 -30.04
C HIS A 104 9.01 22.10 -29.48
N ARG A 105 10.12 21.56 -28.94
CA ARG A 105 10.16 20.19 -28.39
C ARG A 105 9.16 20.02 -27.24
N LYS A 106 9.00 21.04 -26.39
CA LYS A 106 8.02 21.03 -25.29
C LYS A 106 6.59 21.06 -25.83
N ALA A 107 6.29 21.98 -26.74
CA ALA A 107 4.98 22.11 -27.37
C ALA A 107 4.57 20.83 -28.09
N GLN A 108 5.46 20.26 -28.92
CA GLN A 108 5.18 19.03 -29.68
C GLN A 108 4.92 17.83 -28.76
N ARG A 109 5.72 17.66 -27.68
CA ARG A 109 5.48 16.61 -26.70
C ARG A 109 4.14 16.78 -26.00
N ALA A 110 3.78 18.01 -25.63
CA ALA A 110 2.51 18.28 -24.97
C ALA A 110 1.32 17.94 -25.88
N VAL A 111 1.33 18.40 -27.15
CA VAL A 111 0.29 18.11 -28.15
C VAL A 111 0.14 16.61 -28.40
N ASN A 112 1.24 15.86 -28.47
CA ASN A 112 1.19 14.41 -28.71
C ASN A 112 0.44 13.65 -27.61
N ILE A 113 0.57 14.10 -26.36
CA ILE A 113 -0.03 13.47 -25.17
C ILE A 113 -1.51 13.84 -24.99
N VAL A 114 -1.99 14.93 -25.63
CA VAL A 114 -3.40 15.33 -25.56
C VAL A 114 -4.31 14.19 -26.05
N SER A 115 -5.34 13.91 -25.25
CA SER A 115 -6.39 12.91 -25.51
C SER A 115 -7.05 13.11 -26.87
N PHE A 116 -7.38 12.01 -27.53
CA PHE A 116 -8.12 12.00 -28.80
C PHE A 116 -9.54 12.59 -28.68
N GLU A 117 -10.09 12.68 -27.47
CA GLU A 117 -11.35 13.39 -27.20
C GLU A 117 -11.30 14.85 -27.68
N TYR A 118 -10.11 15.46 -27.69
CA TYR A 118 -9.88 16.82 -28.20
C TYR A 118 -9.22 16.82 -29.59
N SER A 119 -9.53 15.85 -30.45
CA SER A 119 -8.90 15.66 -31.77
C SER A 119 -8.84 16.93 -32.60
N VAL A 120 -9.95 17.67 -32.69
CA VAL A 120 -10.03 18.93 -33.45
C VAL A 120 -9.06 19.97 -32.90
N LYS A 121 -9.05 20.18 -31.58
CA LYS A 121 -8.13 21.14 -30.93
C LYS A 121 -6.68 20.69 -31.09
N LYS A 122 -6.42 19.38 -30.97
CA LYS A 122 -5.09 18.79 -31.19
C LYS A 122 -4.59 19.07 -32.61
N HIS A 123 -5.45 18.92 -33.62
CA HIS A 123 -5.12 19.23 -35.01
C HIS A 123 -4.80 20.72 -35.19
N VAL A 124 -5.60 21.60 -34.61
CA VAL A 124 -5.36 23.07 -34.67
C VAL A 124 -4.03 23.43 -33.99
N LEU A 125 -3.73 22.85 -32.82
CA LEU A 125 -2.45 23.09 -32.14
C LEU A 125 -1.26 22.57 -32.97
N GLN A 126 -1.42 21.44 -33.65
CA GLN A 126 -0.40 20.88 -34.53
C GLN A 126 -0.15 21.79 -35.74
N GLU A 127 -1.20 22.27 -36.40
CA GLU A 127 -1.08 23.23 -37.51
C GLU A 127 -0.38 24.52 -37.09
N ARG A 128 -0.67 25.02 -35.88
CA ARG A 128 0.01 26.21 -35.32
C ARG A 128 1.51 25.97 -35.17
N ILE A 129 1.91 24.82 -34.63
CA ILE A 129 3.32 24.43 -34.53
C ILE A 129 3.95 24.40 -35.93
N GLU A 130 3.31 23.74 -36.89
CA GLU A 130 3.83 23.61 -38.25
C GLU A 130 3.99 24.96 -38.97
N ASN A 131 3.03 25.87 -38.77
CA ASN A 131 3.09 27.21 -39.33
C ASN A 131 4.27 28.02 -38.77
N VAL A 132 4.60 27.84 -37.48
CA VAL A 132 5.79 28.43 -36.88
C VAL A 132 7.06 27.79 -37.42
N LEU A 133 7.09 26.46 -37.55
CA LEU A 133 8.25 25.74 -38.10
C LEU A 133 8.58 26.18 -39.52
N LYS A 134 7.56 26.43 -40.36
CA LYS A 134 7.73 26.96 -41.72
C LYS A 134 8.40 28.34 -41.75
N LYS A 135 8.24 29.15 -40.70
CA LYS A 135 8.92 30.46 -40.56
C LYS A 135 10.38 30.32 -40.14
N GLY A 136 10.80 29.14 -39.69
CA GLY A 136 12.14 28.86 -39.19
C GLY A 136 12.30 29.14 -37.69
N TYR A 137 13.37 28.59 -37.12
CA TYR A 137 13.70 28.79 -35.71
C TYR A 137 14.53 30.05 -35.51
N VAL A 138 14.29 30.70 -34.38
CA VAL A 138 15.20 31.73 -33.84
C VAL A 138 16.21 31.01 -32.94
N LYS A 139 17.51 31.23 -33.21
CA LYS A 139 18.61 30.67 -32.42
C LYS A 139 18.64 31.22 -31.01
#